data_AF-A0A0G0ECV1-F1
#
_entry.id   AF-A0A0G0ECV1-F1
#
_cell.length_a   1.000
_cell.length_b   1.000
_cell.length_c   1.000
_cell.angle_alpha   90.00
_cell.angle_beta   90.00
_cell.angle_gamma   90.00
#
_symmetry.space_group_name_H-M   'P 1'
#
loop_
_entity.id
_entity.type
_entity.pdbx_description
1 polymer ?
#
loop_
_entity_poly.entity_id
_entity_poly.type
_entity_poly.pdbx_seq_one_letter_code
_entity_poly.pdbx_strand_id
1 'polypeptide(L)' 'MEEEKSNKQSFWELARFALMAIAIVVPIRIFIAQPFIVSGSSMVPTF' A
#
# COMPACT_ATOMS: atom_id res chain seq x y z
N MET A 1 -16.64 -32.43 12.16
CA MET A 1 -15.17 -32.40 12.17
C MET A 1 -14.80 -30.93 12.10
N GLU A 2 -14.61 -30.30 13.26
CA GLU A 2 -14.11 -28.93 13.32
C GLU A 2 -12.70 -28.94 12.71
N GLU A 3 -12.58 -28.40 11.51
CA GLU A 3 -11.31 -28.11 10.86
C GLU A 3 -10.60 -27.04 11.69
N GLU A 4 -9.65 -27.42 12.55
CA GLU A 4 -8.68 -26.50 13.12
C GLU A 4 -7.91 -25.87 11.96
N LYS A 5 -8.37 -24.71 11.50
CA LYS A 5 -7.64 -23.88 10.53
C LYS A 5 -6.32 -23.48 11.18
N SER A 6 -5.27 -24.24 10.89
CA SER A 6 -3.91 -23.97 11.34
C SER A 6 -3.59 -22.50 11.12
N ASN A 7 -3.05 -21.81 12.14
CA ASN A 7 -2.65 -20.40 12.06
C ASN A 7 -1.80 -20.08 10.81
N LYS A 8 -1.05 -21.07 10.29
CA LYS A 8 -0.32 -20.97 9.02
C LYS A 8 -1.21 -20.72 7.81
N GLN A 9 -2.37 -21.37 7.73
CA GLN A 9 -3.30 -21.21 6.62
C GLN A 9 -3.93 -19.82 6.63
N SER A 10 -4.37 -19.35 7.80
CA SER A 10 -4.89 -17.99 7.96
C SER A 10 -3.85 -16.91 7.63
N PHE A 11 -2.60 -17.11 8.04
CA PHE A 11 -1.50 -16.20 7.68
C PHE A 11 -1.21 -16.22 6.17
N TRP A 12 -1.28 -17.39 5.53
CA TRP A 12 -1.08 -17.53 4.09
C TRP A 12 -2.19 -16.85 3.27
N GLU A 13 -3.44 -16.96 3.72
CA GLU A 13 -4.58 -16.23 3.13
C GLU A 13 -4.39 -14.71 3.23
N LEU A 14 -3.96 -14.21 4.40
CA LEU A 14 -3.67 -12.80 4.60
C LEU A 14 -2.50 -12.31 3.73
N ALA A 15 -1.41 -13.08 3.65
CA ALA A 15 -0.26 -12.75 2.83
C ALA A 15 -0.62 -12.68 1.35
N ARG A 16 -1.43 -13.64 0.84
CA ARG A 16 -1.92 -13.63 -0.53
C ARG A 16 -2.77 -12.40 -0.84
N PHE A 17 -3.65 -12.01 0.08
CA PHE A 17 -4.46 -10.81 -0.04
C PHE A 17 -3.60 -9.53 -0.04
N ALA A 18 -2.67 -9.41 0.91
CA ALA A 18 -1.77 -8.28 1.01
C ALA A 18 -0.91 -8.13 -0.26
N LEU A 19 -0.44 -9.24 -0.83
CA LEU A 19 0.33 -9.23 -2.07
C LEU A 19 -0.48 -8.68 -3.25
N MET A 20 -1.75 -9.08 -3.39
CA MET A 20 -2.65 -8.52 -4.42
C MET A 20 -2.92 -7.04 -4.20
N ALA A 21 -3.15 -6.62 -2.96
CA ALA A 21 -3.39 -5.22 -2.63
C ALA A 21 -2.17 -4.36 -2.99
N ILE A 22 -0.96 -4.80 -2.63
CA ILE A 22 0.29 -4.10 -2.94
C ILE A 22 0.48 -3.99 -4.45
N ALA A 23 0.22 -5.06 -5.22
CA ALA A 23 0.36 -5.05 -6.68
C ALA A 23 -0.52 -3.98 -7.36
N ILE A 24 -1.63 -3.59 -6.75
CA ILE A 24 -2.54 -2.55 -7.26
C ILE A 24 -2.19 -1.18 -6.67
N VAL A 25 -1.97 -1.08 -5.36
CA VAL A 25 -1.78 0.20 -4.66
C VAL A 25 -0.44 0.85 -5.00
N VAL A 26 0.64 0.08 -5.15
CA VAL A 26 1.98 0.59 -5.46
C VAL A 26 2.01 1.36 -6.78
N PRO A 27 1.57 0.80 -7.93
CA PRO A 27 1.57 1.56 -9.18
C PRO A 27 0.66 2.77 -9.12
N ILE A 28 -0.51 2.69 -8.46
CA ILE A 28 -1.38 3.85 -8.29
C ILE A 28 -0.66 4.96 -7.51
N ARG A 29 0.05 4.61 -6.42
CA ARG A 29 0.80 5.57 -5.60
C ARG A 29 1.94 6.24 -6.37
N ILE A 30 2.64 5.48 -7.21
CA ILE A 30 3.81 5.98 -7.93
C ILE A 30 3.41 6.77 -9.18
N PHE A 31 2.43 6.28 -9.96
CA PHE A 31 2.11 6.85 -11.27
C PHE A 31 0.94 7.85 -11.24
N ILE A 32 0.00 7.70 -10.29
CA ILE A 32 -1.23 8.53 -10.25
C ILE A 32 -1.17 9.49 -9.06
N ALA A 33 -0.90 8.98 -7.86
CA ALA A 33 -0.84 9.76 -6.63
C ALA A 33 0.59 10.22 -6.31
N GLN A 34 1.32 10.69 -7.32
CA GLN A 34 2.56 11.43 -7.11
C GLN A 34 2.31 12.49 -6.03
N PRO A 35 3.06 12.51 -4.91
CA PRO A 35 3.02 13.66 -4.02
C PRO A 35 3.43 14.85 -4.87
N PHE A 36 2.54 15.83 -5.00
CA PHE A 36 2.80 17.06 -5.74
C PHE A 36 4.04 17.72 -5.14
N ILE A 37 5.23 17.35 -5.61
CA ILE A 37 6.47 18.11 -5.41
C ILE A 37 6.32 19.30 -6.34
N VAL A 38 5.48 20.23 -5.91
CA VAL A 38 5.40 21.55 -6.50
C VAL A 38 6.53 22.34 -5.89
N SER A 39 7.67 22.36 -6.57
CA SER A 39 8.72 23.35 -6.33
C SER A 39 8.26 24.70 -6.85
N GLY A 40 7.13 25.20 -6.36
CA GLY A 40 6.69 26.57 -6.61
C GLY A 40 7.54 27.51 -5.77
N SER A 41 8.10 28.56 -6.36
CA SER A 41 8.86 29.61 -5.65
C SER A 41 8.06 30.30 -4.53
N SER A 42 6.76 29.99 -4.39
CA SER A 42 5.85 30.46 -3.33
C SER A 42 5.69 29.49 -2.14
N MET A 43 6.32 28.31 -2.16
CA MET A 43 6.31 27.33 -1.04
C MET A 43 7.58 27.38 -0.17
N VAL A 44 8.49 28.32 -0.43
CA VAL A 44 9.58 28.62 0.51
C VAL A 44 8.97 29.31 1.73
N PRO A 45 9.16 28.79 2.96
CA PRO A 45 8.65 29.45 4.16
C PRO A 45 9.28 30.84 4.24
N THR A 46 8.46 31.88 4.09
CA THR A 46 8.83 33.23 4.49
C THR A 46 8.76 33.28 6.02
N PHE A 47 9.78 33.90 6.62
CA PHE A 47 10.02 33.96 8.08
C PHE A 47 8.77 34.21 8.93
#